data_AF-A0A955G0I9-F1
#
_entry.id   AF-A0A955G0I9-F1
#
_cell.length_a   1.000
_cell.length_b   1.000
_cell.length_c   1.000
_cell.angle_alpha   90.00
_cell.angle_beta   90.00
_cell.angle_gamma   90.00
#
_symmetry.space_group_name_H-M   'P 1'
#
loop_
_entity.id
_entity.type
_entity.pdbx_description
1 polymer ?
#
loop_
_entity_poly.entity_id
_entity_poly.type
_entity_poly.pdbx_seq_one_letter_code
_entity_poly.pdbx_strand_id
1 'polypeptide(L)'
;MAANATTHPTLLDLVKRSEPDGKIATIVEILNETNEILDDMVWVEGNLPTGHRTTIRTGIPAPTWRKLYQGVQPTKSTTVQVTDNCGMLEAYAEVDKALADLNGNTNEFRLSEDQAHIEGMSQELAET
;
A
#
# COMPACT_ATOMS: atom_id res chain seq x y z
N MET A 1 17.05 31.27 -14.49
CA MET A 1 17.57 29.94 -14.09
C MET A 1 16.46 29.26 -13.33
N ALA A 2 15.64 28.46 -14.01
CA ALA A 2 14.59 27.68 -13.35
C ALA A 2 15.30 26.54 -12.61
N ALA A 3 15.09 26.46 -11.30
CA ALA A 3 15.54 25.31 -10.52
C ALA A 3 14.73 24.10 -10.99
N ASN A 4 15.39 23.16 -11.66
CA ASN A 4 14.80 21.85 -11.92
C ASN A 4 14.53 21.23 -10.55
N ALA A 5 13.28 20.80 -10.28
CA ALA A 5 12.97 20.06 -9.07
C ALA A 5 13.90 18.84 -9.02
N THR A 6 14.79 18.82 -8.03
CA THR A 6 15.81 17.78 -7.91
C THR A 6 15.15 16.62 -7.18
N THR A 7 14.74 15.60 -7.92
CA THR A 7 14.02 14.42 -7.40
C THR A 7 14.95 13.30 -6.96
N HIS A 8 16.23 13.38 -7.35
CA HIS A 8 17.26 12.38 -7.05
C HIS A 8 18.24 12.90 -6.01
N PRO A 9 18.79 12.02 -5.14
CA PRO A 9 19.82 12.41 -4.18
C PRO A 9 21.02 13.05 -4.89
N THR A 10 21.45 14.21 -4.41
CA THR A 10 22.58 14.94 -4.97
C THR A 10 23.84 14.81 -4.11
N LEU A 11 24.98 15.24 -4.65
CA LEU A 11 26.22 15.35 -3.87
C LEU A 11 26.08 16.24 -2.64
N LEU A 12 25.20 17.26 -2.70
CA LEU A 12 24.92 18.11 -1.55
C LEU A 12 24.21 17.33 -0.43
N ASP A 13 23.30 16.43 -0.78
CA ASP A 13 22.55 15.63 0.18
C ASP A 13 23.46 14.56 0.82
N LEU A 14 24.35 13.96 0.03
CA LEU A 14 25.38 13.07 0.55
C LEU A 14 26.30 13.79 1.56
N VAL A 15 26.80 14.98 1.22
CA VAL A 15 27.68 15.75 2.12
C VAL A 15 26.96 16.16 3.40
N LYS A 16 25.69 16.58 3.33
CA LYS A 16 24.89 16.92 4.51
C LYS A 16 24.62 15.73 5.43
N ARG A 17 24.58 14.52 4.87
CA ARG A 17 24.38 13.27 5.61
C ARG A 17 25.69 12.57 5.97
N SER A 18 26.84 13.14 5.62
CA SER A 18 28.14 12.59 5.98
C SER A 18 28.64 13.29 7.24
N GLU A 19 28.95 12.51 8.27
CA GLU A 19 29.63 13.01 9.46
C GLU A 19 31.11 13.35 9.15
N PRO A 20 31.77 14.20 9.96
CA PRO A 20 33.20 14.51 9.79
C PRO A 20 34.13 13.28 9.81
N ASP A 21 33.66 12.15 10.33
CA ASP A 21 34.35 10.86 10.42
C ASP A 21 34.16 9.98 9.16
N GLY A 22 33.45 10.47 8.13
CA GLY A 22 33.16 9.75 6.88
C GLY A 22 32.10 8.66 6.99
N LYS A 23 31.35 8.62 8.10
CA LYS A 23 30.18 7.75 8.30
C LYS A 23 28.90 8.49 7.92
N ILE A 24 27.85 7.75 7.54
CA ILE A 24 26.53 8.37 7.39
C ILE A 24 25.99 8.75 8.76
N ALA A 25 25.45 9.95 8.86
CA ALA A 25 24.81 10.48 10.05
C ALA A 25 23.57 9.64 10.38
N THR A 26 23.39 9.33 11.67
CA THR A 26 22.14 8.74 12.14
C THR A 26 21.04 9.79 12.06
N ILE A 27 20.06 9.58 11.17
CA ILE A 27 18.92 10.47 10.98
C ILE A 27 17.89 10.21 12.07
N VAL A 28 17.37 11.28 12.69
CA VAL A 28 16.26 11.19 13.63
C VAL A 28 14.96 11.38 12.84
N GLU A 29 14.20 10.29 12.71
CA GLU A 29 12.97 10.27 11.93
C GLU A 29 11.79 10.85 12.72
N ILE A 30 11.65 12.18 12.68
CA ILE A 30 10.58 12.91 13.40
C ILE A 30 9.22 12.74 12.71
N LEU A 31 9.21 12.42 11.42
CA LEU A 31 8.00 12.29 10.60
C LEU A 31 7.46 10.86 10.56
N ASN A 32 8.12 9.90 11.22
CA ASN A 32 7.64 8.53 11.25
C ASN A 32 6.37 8.43 12.10
N GLU A 33 5.35 7.80 11.53
CA GLU A 33 4.08 7.50 12.18
C GLU A 33 3.99 6.01 12.46
N THR A 34 3.39 5.65 13.59
CA THR A 34 3.17 4.24 13.93
C THR A 34 1.80 3.82 13.41
N ASN A 35 1.78 3.17 12.24
CA ASN A 35 0.56 2.73 11.57
C ASN A 35 0.17 1.29 11.93
N GLU A 36 -0.33 1.09 13.17
CA GLU A 36 -0.71 -0.24 13.70
C GLU A 36 -1.81 -0.93 12.88
N ILE A 37 -2.58 -0.17 12.09
CA ILE A 37 -3.63 -0.72 11.21
C ILE A 37 -3.07 -1.71 10.18
N LEU A 38 -1.83 -1.51 9.73
CA LEU A 38 -1.18 -2.40 8.76
C LEU A 38 -0.82 -3.76 9.37
N ASP A 39 -0.56 -3.78 10.69
CA ASP A 39 -0.25 -5.00 11.43
C ASP A 39 -1.51 -5.76 11.84
N ASP A 40 -2.62 -5.06 12.12
CA ASP A 40 -3.89 -5.67 12.52
C ASP A 40 -4.75 -6.15 11.33
N MET A 41 -4.52 -5.60 10.13
CA MET A 41 -5.32 -5.98 8.96
C MET A 41 -5.06 -7.40 8.46
N VAL A 42 -6.15 -8.06 8.04
CA VAL A 42 -6.09 -9.42 7.50
C VAL A 42 -5.89 -9.36 5.98
N TRP A 43 -4.77 -9.88 5.52
CA TRP A 43 -4.45 -10.02 4.10
C TRP A 43 -5.05 -11.30 3.51
N VAL A 44 -5.80 -11.18 2.41
CA VAL A 44 -6.40 -12.31 1.69
C VAL A 44 -6.20 -12.12 0.18
N GLU A 45 -5.83 -13.20 -0.51
CA GLU A 45 -5.64 -13.17 -1.96
C GLU A 45 -6.97 -12.96 -2.72
N GLY A 46 -6.95 -12.07 -3.71
CA GLY A 46 -8.07 -11.85 -4.63
C GLY A 46 -8.39 -13.12 -5.44
N ASN A 47 -9.67 -13.38 -5.70
CA ASN A 47 -10.11 -14.52 -6.50
C ASN A 47 -10.35 -14.16 -7.99
N LEU A 48 -10.09 -12.90 -8.37
CA LEU A 48 -10.11 -12.42 -9.75
C LEU A 48 -8.75 -11.84 -10.13
N PRO A 49 -8.41 -11.78 -11.43
CA PRO A 49 -7.16 -11.17 -11.90
C PRO A 49 -6.93 -9.71 -11.46
N THR A 50 -8.00 -8.97 -11.13
CA THR A 50 -7.94 -7.54 -10.80
C THR A 50 -8.68 -7.21 -9.49
N GLY A 51 -8.99 -8.20 -8.65
CA GLY A 51 -9.79 -7.94 -7.45
C GLY A 51 -10.32 -9.18 -6.73
N HIS A 52 -11.32 -8.96 -5.89
CA HIS A 52 -12.04 -9.99 -5.17
C HIS A 52 -13.54 -9.89 -5.43
N ARG A 53 -14.20 -11.02 -5.67
CA ARG A 53 -15.64 -11.10 -5.90
C ARG A 53 -16.32 -11.91 -4.82
N THR A 54 -17.27 -11.27 -4.15
CA THR A 54 -18.12 -11.87 -3.13
C THR A 54 -19.55 -11.98 -3.65
N THR A 55 -20.18 -13.13 -3.45
CA THR A 55 -21.61 -13.31 -3.78
C THR A 55 -22.44 -13.22 -2.52
N ILE A 56 -23.32 -12.22 -2.45
CA ILE A 56 -24.21 -11.99 -1.32
C ILE A 56 -25.65 -12.34 -1.69
N ARG A 57 -26.40 -12.90 -0.73
CA ARG A 57 -27.82 -13.16 -0.88
C ARG A 57 -28.61 -11.91 -0.55
N THR A 58 -29.40 -11.42 -1.51
CA THR A 58 -30.19 -10.19 -1.37
C THR A 58 -31.64 -10.42 -1.01
N GLY A 59 -32.14 -11.64 -1.19
CA GLY A 59 -33.55 -11.95 -0.95
C GLY A 59 -33.78 -13.40 -0.54
N ILE A 60 -34.62 -13.55 0.49
CA ILE A 60 -35.13 -14.84 0.95
C ILE A 60 -36.59 -14.95 0.47
N PRO A 61 -36.97 -16.08 -0.16
CA PRO A 61 -38.34 -16.26 -0.62
C PRO A 61 -39.34 -16.29 0.54
N ALA A 62 -40.45 -15.57 0.40
CA ALA A 62 -41.52 -15.56 1.40
C ALA A 62 -42.46 -16.76 1.20
N PRO A 63 -42.77 -17.54 2.26
CA PRO A 63 -43.74 -18.64 2.17
C PRO A 63 -45.17 -18.11 2.06
N THR A 64 -46.07 -18.90 1.45
CA THR A 64 -47.49 -18.57 1.33
C THR A 64 -48.38 -19.63 1.96
N TRP A 65 -49.45 -19.19 2.63
CA TRP A 65 -50.48 -20.08 3.18
C TRP A 65 -51.44 -20.52 2.07
N ARG A 66 -51.67 -21.84 1.95
CA ARG A 66 -52.48 -22.44 0.88
C ARG A 66 -53.72 -23.12 1.44
N LYS A 67 -54.88 -22.87 0.82
CA LYS A 67 -56.15 -23.58 1.10
C LYS A 67 -56.25 -24.91 0.33
N LEU A 68 -57.15 -25.81 0.76
CA LEU A 68 -57.43 -27.05 0.03
C LEU A 68 -57.81 -26.78 -1.44
N TYR A 69 -57.31 -27.62 -2.34
CA TYR A 69 -57.50 -27.55 -3.81
C TYR A 69 -56.97 -26.31 -4.53
N GLN A 70 -56.15 -25.46 -3.89
CA GLN A 70 -55.37 -24.42 -4.58
C GLN A 70 -53.89 -24.79 -4.68
N GLY A 71 -53.14 -24.11 -5.56
CA GLY A 71 -51.68 -24.25 -5.74
C GLY A 71 -50.86 -23.19 -4.98
N VAL A 72 -49.57 -23.45 -4.76
CA VAL A 72 -48.59 -22.46 -4.27
C VAL A 72 -47.75 -21.97 -5.46
N GLN A 73 -47.49 -20.67 -5.53
CA GLN A 73 -46.57 -20.10 -6.51
C GLN A 73 -45.11 -20.42 -6.12
N PRO A 74 -44.27 -20.90 -7.06
CA PRO A 74 -42.85 -21.12 -6.79
C PRO A 74 -42.14 -19.79 -6.52
N THR A 75 -41.34 -19.75 -5.46
CA THR A 75 -40.48 -18.62 -5.13
C THR A 75 -39.02 -19.08 -5.05
N LYS A 76 -38.07 -18.21 -5.40
CA LYS A 76 -36.63 -18.49 -5.32
C LYS A 76 -35.88 -17.36 -4.63
N SER A 77 -34.71 -17.65 -4.07
CA SER A 77 -33.81 -16.63 -3.52
C SER A 77 -33.14 -15.82 -4.62
N THR A 78 -32.72 -14.60 -4.28
CA THR A 78 -31.91 -13.73 -5.15
C THR A 78 -30.52 -13.53 -4.56
N THR A 79 -29.53 -13.44 -5.43
CA THR A 79 -28.13 -13.19 -5.09
C THR A 79 -27.58 -12.09 -6.00
N VAL A 80 -26.64 -11.30 -5.48
CA VAL A 80 -25.90 -10.29 -6.23
C VAL A 80 -24.41 -10.54 -6.03
N GLN A 81 -23.62 -10.29 -7.07
CA GLN A 81 -22.17 -10.33 -7.00
C GLN A 81 -21.66 -8.91 -6.77
N VAL A 82 -20.85 -8.72 -5.75
CA VAL A 82 -20.10 -7.49 -5.48
C VAL A 82 -18.64 -7.77 -5.84
N THR A 83 -18.03 -6.84 -6.57
CA THR A 83 -16.62 -6.93 -6.97
C THR A 83 -15.87 -5.76 -6.36
N ASP A 84 -14.85 -6.08 -5.59
CA ASP A 84 -13.90 -5.15 -4.98
C ASP A 84 -12.64 -5.14 -5.86
N ASN A 85 -12.25 -3.96 -6.34
CA ASN A 85 -11.09 -3.81 -7.24
C ASN A 85 -9.84 -3.53 -6.41
N CYS A 86 -8.73 -4.20 -6.76
CA CYS A 86 -7.43 -3.95 -6.11
C CYS A 86 -6.59 -2.96 -6.94
N GLY A 87 -5.73 -2.21 -6.25
CA GLY A 87 -4.74 -1.30 -6.84
C GLY A 87 -3.30 -1.72 -6.47
N MET A 88 -2.31 -1.17 -7.19
CA MET A 88 -0.89 -1.36 -6.92
C MET A 88 -0.30 -0.05 -6.40
N LEU A 89 0.39 -0.10 -5.25
CA LEU A 89 1.16 1.01 -4.70
C LEU A 89 2.64 0.68 -4.84
N GLU A 90 3.37 1.50 -5.62
CA GLU A 90 4.78 1.27 -5.94
C GLU A 90 5.56 2.59 -5.90
N ALA A 91 6.77 2.56 -5.34
CA ALA A 91 7.70 3.68 -5.31
C ALA A 91 9.12 3.20 -5.67
N TYR A 92 9.87 4.03 -6.40
CA TYR A 92 11.25 3.75 -6.79
C TYR A 92 12.22 4.71 -6.10
N ALA A 93 13.18 4.16 -5.36
CA ALA A 93 14.31 4.89 -4.81
C ALA A 93 15.51 4.81 -5.77
N GLU A 94 15.64 5.81 -6.65
CA GLU A 94 16.73 5.88 -7.63
C GLU A 94 17.93 6.68 -7.10
N VAL A 95 19.14 6.11 -7.19
CA VAL A 95 20.39 6.73 -6.73
C VAL A 95 21.48 6.58 -7.80
N ASP A 96 22.27 7.64 -8.01
CA ASP A 96 23.45 7.56 -8.88
C ASP A 96 24.52 6.63 -8.28
N LYS A 97 25.03 5.69 -9.10
CA LYS A 97 26.01 4.70 -8.64
C LYS A 97 27.32 5.34 -8.21
N ALA A 98 27.86 6.28 -9.00
CA ALA A 98 29.14 6.90 -8.69
C ALA A 98 29.05 7.75 -7.42
N LEU A 99 27.90 8.38 -7.18
CA LEU A 99 27.58 9.07 -5.94
C LEU A 99 27.53 8.10 -4.75
N ALA A 100 26.85 6.96 -4.90
CA ALA A 100 26.69 5.99 -3.82
C ALA A 100 28.01 5.27 -3.48
N ASP A 101 28.90 5.10 -4.45
CA ASP A 101 30.25 4.53 -4.27
C ASP A 101 31.23 5.53 -3.60
N LEU A 102 30.94 6.85 -3.67
CA LEU A 102 31.81 7.92 -3.17
C LEU A 102 31.97 7.92 -1.64
N ASN A 103 30.95 7.41 -0.94
CA ASN A 103 30.88 7.38 0.52
C ASN A 103 31.69 6.24 1.16
N GLY A 104 32.15 5.26 0.38
CA GLY A 104 32.80 4.06 0.91
C GLY A 104 31.89 3.12 1.72
N ASN A 105 30.66 3.56 2.06
CA ASN A 105 29.63 2.77 2.75
C ASN A 105 28.27 2.87 2.03
N THR A 106 28.23 2.41 0.78
CA THR A 106 27.07 2.44 -0.12
C THR A 106 25.80 1.83 0.48
N ASN A 107 25.94 0.76 1.27
CA ASN A 107 24.81 0.06 1.87
C ASN A 107 24.06 0.92 2.90
N GLU A 108 24.80 1.68 3.70
CA GLU A 108 24.22 2.53 4.74
C GLU A 108 23.51 3.75 4.14
N PHE A 109 24.10 4.35 3.10
CA PHE A 109 23.46 5.45 2.36
C PHE A 109 22.16 5.00 1.69
N ARG A 110 22.14 3.83 1.05
CA ARG A 110 20.94 3.27 0.45
C ARG A 110 19.87 2.96 1.49
N LEU A 111 20.24 2.34 2.60
CA LEU A 111 19.29 2.06 3.68
C LEU A 111 18.66 3.34 4.23
N SER A 112 19.42 4.41 4.39
CA SER A 112 18.89 5.69 4.89
C SER A 112 17.86 6.32 3.94
N GLU A 113 18.00 6.13 2.62
CA GLU A 113 17.01 6.57 1.63
C GLU A 113 15.79 5.64 1.60
N ASP A 114 16.03 4.33 1.60
CA ASP A 114 14.96 3.32 1.50
C ASP A 114 14.05 3.36 2.74
N GLN A 115 14.56 3.69 3.92
CA GLN A 115 13.77 3.85 5.14
C GLN A 115 12.67 4.90 5.01
N ALA A 116 12.99 6.07 4.44
CA ALA A 116 12.01 7.13 4.21
C ALA A 116 10.96 6.75 3.16
N HIS A 117 11.34 5.97 2.13
CA HIS A 117 10.40 5.47 1.12
C HIS A 117 9.44 4.44 1.71
N ILE A 118 9.92 3.54 2.56
CA ILE A 118 9.08 2.54 3.25
C ILE A 118 8.08 3.26 4.18
N GLU A 119 8.54 4.25 4.93
CA GLU A 119 7.65 5.05 5.78
C GLU A 119 6.58 5.77 4.96
N GLY A 120 6.96 6.44 3.87
CA GLY A 120 6.01 7.11 2.99
C GLY A 120 4.97 6.15 2.40
N MET A 121 5.38 4.93 2.04
CA MET A 121 4.43 3.89 1.62
C MET A 121 3.48 3.47 2.75
N SER A 122 3.96 3.38 3.99
CA SER A 122 3.13 3.06 5.14
C SER A 122 2.09 4.14 5.42
N GLN A 123 2.46 5.42 5.32
CA GLN A 123 1.55 6.54 5.57
C GLN A 123 0.48 6.63 4.48
N GLU A 124 0.86 6.57 3.20
CA GLU A 124 -0.09 6.61 2.08
C GLU A 124 -1.10 5.47 2.13
N LEU A 125 -0.65 4.25 2.47
CA LEU A 125 -1.52 3.10 2.61
C LEU A 125 -2.49 3.22 3.80
N ALA A 126 -2.10 3.92 4.86
CA ALA A 126 -2.95 4.11 6.04
C ALA A 126 -3.98 5.25 5.86
N GLU A 127 -3.68 6.26 5.03
CA GLU A 127 -4.58 7.39 4.78
C GLU A 127 -5.72 7.06 3.78
N THR A 128 -5.49 6.12 2.85
CA THR A 128 -6.40 5.76 1.75
C THR A 128 -7.50 4.78 2.15
#